data_AF-A0A0F7VQS5-F1
#
_entry.id   AF-A0A0F7VQS5-F1
#
_cell.length_a   1.000
_cell.length_b   1.000
_cell.length_c   1.000
_cell.angle_alpha   90.00
_cell.angle_beta   90.00
_cell.angle_gamma   90.00
#
_symmetry.space_group_name_H-M   'P 1'
#
loop_
_entity.id
_entity.type
_entity.pdbx_description
1 polymer ?
#
loop_
_entity_poly.entity_id
_entity_poly.type
_entity_poly.pdbx_seq_one_letter_code
_entity_poly.pdbx_strand_id
1 'polypeptide(L)'
;MTRPPTAALRRVIDAADPVTGRLRGTRPQLAALVKRGLAFRHPRPPHDHFLTPAGHRIREAGAQGPPEPAGRETAAAGDGVFTARAGGEEDPPGPVGAARLREVRAAWEGLLELRRMTNPDGATDRPCGWERSHLVRAAALALEAGGHRPAGADGDGYRVRETPQPEAVAVHEADGAALRSCAITLERAGWHVGEHTEPRTRARYLLASPRKV
;
A
#
# COMPACT_ATOMS: atom_id res chain seq x y z
N MET A 1 19.48 -26.99 -11.08
CA MET A 1 19.58 -26.11 -9.90
C MET A 1 20.83 -25.27 -10.02
N THR A 2 20.69 -23.96 -10.24
CA THR A 2 21.82 -23.05 -10.47
C THR A 2 22.50 -22.74 -9.13
N ARG A 3 23.81 -22.96 -9.04
CA ARG A 3 24.62 -22.67 -7.84
C ARG A 3 24.31 -21.24 -7.33
N PRO A 4 24.32 -20.96 -6.02
CA PRO A 4 24.15 -19.59 -5.51
C PRO A 4 25.29 -18.67 -5.98
N PRO A 5 25.03 -17.37 -6.22
CA PRO A 5 26.06 -16.41 -6.61
C PRO A 5 27.11 -16.26 -5.50
N THR A 6 28.36 -16.01 -5.88
CA THR A 6 29.43 -15.75 -4.91
C THR A 6 29.17 -14.43 -4.18
N ALA A 7 29.72 -14.25 -2.98
CA ALA A 7 29.56 -13.01 -2.21
C ALA A 7 29.98 -11.75 -2.99
N ALA A 8 31.00 -11.86 -3.85
CA ALA A 8 31.43 -10.76 -4.71
C ALA A 8 30.38 -10.40 -5.79
N LEU A 9 29.72 -11.39 -6.40
CA LEU A 9 28.64 -11.16 -7.37
C LEU A 9 27.37 -10.66 -6.69
N ARG A 10 27.12 -11.13 -5.46
CA ARG A 10 26.00 -10.68 -4.63
C ARG A 10 26.07 -9.17 -4.39
N ARG A 11 27.24 -8.65 -4.00
CA ARG A 11 27.46 -7.19 -3.82
C ARG A 11 27.19 -6.38 -5.09
N VAL A 12 27.51 -6.91 -6.27
CA VAL A 12 27.22 -6.23 -7.55
C VAL A 12 25.73 -6.19 -7.86
N ILE A 13 24.99 -7.26 -7.50
CA ILE A 13 23.52 -7.31 -7.63
C ILE A 13 22.86 -6.34 -6.63
N ASP A 14 23.38 -6.27 -5.41
CA ASP A 14 22.82 -5.43 -4.36
C ASP A 14 23.07 -3.93 -4.63
N ALA A 15 24.22 -3.60 -5.23
CA ALA A 15 24.56 -2.25 -5.67
C ALA A 15 23.93 -1.84 -7.02
N ALA A 16 23.05 -2.65 -7.60
CA ALA A 16 22.36 -2.30 -8.84
C ALA A 16 21.45 -1.09 -8.65
N ASP A 17 21.35 -0.24 -9.67
CA ASP A 17 20.47 0.94 -9.65
C ASP A 17 19.04 0.53 -9.23
N PRO A 18 18.44 1.21 -8.23
CA PRO A 18 17.16 0.80 -7.68
C PRO A 18 16.01 0.94 -8.68
N VAL A 19 16.06 1.95 -9.56
CA VAL A 19 15.00 2.30 -10.51
C VAL A 19 15.17 1.54 -11.82
N THR A 20 16.39 1.48 -12.35
CA THR A 20 16.64 0.92 -13.68
C THR A 20 17.22 -0.49 -13.66
N GLY A 21 17.67 -0.98 -12.50
CA GLY A 21 18.37 -2.26 -12.39
C GLY A 21 19.74 -2.28 -13.08
N ARG A 22 20.33 -1.11 -13.36
CA ARG A 22 21.63 -1.00 -14.05
C ARG A 22 22.75 -1.45 -13.14
N LEU A 23 23.63 -2.30 -13.68
CA LEU A 23 24.77 -2.84 -12.96
C LEU A 23 26.04 -2.04 -13.24
N ARG A 24 26.84 -1.85 -12.18
CA ARG A 24 28.20 -1.31 -12.25
C ARG A 24 29.14 -2.32 -11.62
N GLY A 25 30.19 -2.69 -12.34
CA GLY A 25 31.14 -3.70 -11.88
C GLY A 25 32.23 -3.96 -12.90
N THR A 26 33.19 -4.80 -12.53
CA THR A 26 34.27 -5.21 -13.44
C THR A 26 33.71 -6.10 -14.57
N ARG A 27 34.35 -6.06 -15.76
CA ARG A 27 33.92 -6.89 -16.91
C ARG A 27 33.75 -8.38 -16.57
N PRO A 28 34.65 -9.02 -15.78
CA PRO A 28 34.48 -10.43 -15.39
C PRO A 28 33.24 -10.68 -14.51
N GLN A 29 32.91 -9.76 -13.60
CA GLN A 29 31.72 -9.87 -12.74
C GLN A 29 30.43 -9.78 -13.57
N LEU A 30 30.37 -8.81 -14.49
CA LEU A 30 29.20 -8.62 -15.36
C LEU A 30 29.02 -9.81 -16.30
N ALA A 31 30.10 -10.31 -16.91
CA ALA A 31 30.06 -11.51 -17.75
C ALA A 31 29.61 -12.76 -16.97
N ALA A 32 30.05 -12.91 -15.71
CA ALA A 32 29.63 -14.01 -14.85
C ALA A 32 28.14 -13.94 -14.49
N LEU A 33 27.58 -12.74 -14.28
CA LEU A 33 26.14 -12.55 -14.06
C LEU A 33 25.32 -12.88 -15.31
N VAL A 34 25.79 -12.47 -16.49
CA VAL A 34 25.14 -12.80 -17.78
C VAL A 34 25.15 -14.30 -18.04
N LYS A 35 26.28 -14.99 -17.82
CA LYS A 35 26.39 -16.44 -17.97
C LYS A 35 25.43 -17.21 -17.06
N ARG A 36 25.03 -16.62 -15.94
CA ARG A 36 24.09 -17.20 -14.96
C ARG A 36 22.64 -16.79 -15.19
N GLY A 37 22.36 -15.98 -16.23
CA GLY A 37 21.03 -15.47 -16.54
C GLY A 37 20.51 -14.43 -15.54
N LEU A 38 21.39 -13.86 -14.71
CA LEU A 38 21.03 -12.87 -13.67
C LEU A 38 21.15 -11.43 -14.18
N ALA A 39 21.87 -11.24 -15.29
CA ALA A 39 21.98 -9.96 -15.97
C ALA A 39 21.89 -10.18 -17.48
N PHE A 40 21.57 -9.13 -18.22
CA PHE A 40 21.70 -9.09 -19.67
C PHE A 40 22.46 -7.84 -20.11
N ARG A 41 23.09 -7.92 -21.28
CA ARG A 41 23.80 -6.79 -21.91
C ARG A 41 22.88 -6.13 -22.91
N HIS A 42 22.73 -4.81 -22.81
CA HIS A 42 21.88 -4.06 -23.70
C HIS A 42 22.47 -4.00 -25.12
N PRO A 43 21.65 -4.21 -26.17
CA PRO A 43 22.15 -4.28 -27.55
C PRO A 43 22.63 -2.93 -28.08
N ARG A 44 22.08 -1.81 -27.59
CA ARG A 44 22.53 -0.46 -28.00
C ARG A 44 23.77 -0.01 -27.21
N PRO A 45 24.74 0.68 -27.86
CA PRO A 45 25.79 1.43 -27.17
C PRO A 45 25.20 2.34 -26.09
N PRO A 46 25.83 2.48 -24.91
CA PRO A 46 27.18 2.01 -24.54
C PRO A 46 27.26 0.55 -24.07
N HIS A 47 26.23 -0.26 -24.32
CA HIS A 47 26.14 -1.68 -23.93
C HIS A 47 26.20 -1.91 -22.41
N ASP A 48 25.39 -1.14 -21.69
CA ASP A 48 25.20 -1.32 -20.27
C ASP A 48 24.61 -2.68 -19.92
N HIS A 49 24.85 -3.10 -18.67
CA HIS A 49 24.34 -4.36 -18.13
C HIS A 49 23.21 -4.08 -17.15
N PHE A 50 22.15 -4.87 -17.23
CA PHE A 50 20.96 -4.70 -16.40
C PHE A 50 20.58 -6.03 -15.77
N LEU A 51 19.96 -5.98 -14.60
CA LEU A 51 19.40 -7.16 -13.95
C LEU A 51 18.26 -7.76 -14.79
N THR A 52 18.18 -9.08 -14.80
CA THR A 52 16.99 -9.79 -15.26
C THR A 52 15.98 -9.95 -14.11
N PRO A 53 14.73 -10.37 -14.37
CA PRO A 53 13.79 -10.71 -13.30
C PRO A 53 14.33 -11.76 -12.30
N ALA A 54 15.23 -12.65 -12.72
CA ALA A 54 15.91 -13.58 -11.81
C ALA A 54 16.96 -12.88 -10.93
N GLY A 55 17.69 -11.91 -11.48
CA GLY A 55 18.61 -11.06 -10.72
C GLY A 55 17.90 -10.17 -9.69
N HIS A 56 16.75 -9.60 -10.05
CA HIS A 56 15.90 -8.83 -9.13
C HIS A 56 15.40 -9.66 -7.95
N ARG A 57 14.88 -10.87 -8.21
CA ARG A 57 14.48 -11.80 -7.14
C ARG A 57 15.61 -12.14 -6.19
N ILE A 58 16.83 -12.33 -6.70
CA ILE A 58 18.00 -12.56 -5.85
C ILE A 58 18.30 -11.30 -5.04
N ARG A 59 18.27 -10.09 -5.62
CA ARG A 59 18.44 -8.80 -4.91
C ARG A 59 17.51 -8.72 -3.70
N GLU A 60 16.22 -8.92 -3.93
CA GLU A 60 15.15 -8.88 -2.92
C GLU A 60 15.30 -9.96 -1.84
N ALA A 61 15.59 -11.20 -2.24
CA ALA A 61 15.65 -12.35 -1.33
C ALA A 61 16.79 -12.33 -0.30
N GLY A 62 17.80 -11.46 -0.45
CA GLY A 62 18.79 -11.24 0.61
C GLY A 62 18.76 -9.84 1.21
N ALA A 63 17.80 -9.01 0.81
CA ALA A 63 17.33 -7.90 1.65
C ALA A 63 16.37 -8.42 2.74
N GLN A 64 15.69 -9.55 2.47
CA GLN A 64 14.93 -10.31 3.45
C GLN A 64 15.86 -11.33 4.14
N GLY A 65 16.11 -11.15 5.43
CA GLY A 65 16.69 -12.20 6.28
C GLY A 65 15.76 -13.42 6.38
N PRO A 66 16.18 -14.51 7.07
CA PRO A 66 15.37 -15.72 7.17
C PRO A 66 13.95 -15.43 7.68
N PRO A 67 12.91 -16.08 7.12
CA PRO A 67 11.53 -15.77 7.47
C PRO A 67 11.22 -16.29 8.89
N GLU A 68 10.96 -15.37 9.82
CA GLU A 68 10.20 -15.68 11.03
C GLU A 68 8.71 -15.91 10.66
N PRO A 69 8.04 -16.89 11.27
CA PRO A 69 6.67 -17.22 10.91
C PRO A 69 5.67 -16.26 11.55
N ALA A 70 4.64 -15.94 10.77
CA ALA A 70 3.32 -15.43 11.14
C ALA A 70 3.20 -14.03 11.78
N GLY A 71 2.41 -13.20 11.10
CA GLY A 71 1.54 -12.23 11.77
C GLY A 71 2.21 -10.96 12.25
N ARG A 72 2.62 -10.09 11.34
CA ARG A 72 2.55 -8.65 11.59
C ARG A 72 2.36 -7.90 10.30
N GLU A 73 1.26 -7.17 10.29
CA GLU A 73 0.89 -6.17 9.29
C GLU A 73 2.12 -5.36 8.89
N THR A 74 2.36 -5.30 7.59
CA THR A 74 3.42 -4.48 7.00
C THR A 74 3.09 -3.02 7.29
N ALA A 75 3.56 -2.51 8.43
CA ALA A 75 3.83 -1.09 8.60
C ALA A 75 4.93 -0.75 7.58
N ALA A 76 4.52 -0.37 6.38
CA ALA A 76 5.42 0.10 5.34
C ALA A 76 6.05 1.42 5.81
N ALA A 77 7.30 1.34 6.23
CA ALA A 77 8.15 2.49 6.48
C ALA A 77 8.41 3.24 5.16
N GLY A 78 7.62 4.28 4.91
CA GLY A 78 8.02 5.56 4.32
C GLY A 78 8.82 5.62 3.02
N ASP A 79 8.25 5.18 1.90
CA ASP A 79 8.78 5.42 0.54
C ASP A 79 8.48 6.84 -0.01
N GLY A 80 8.28 7.85 0.85
CA GLY A 80 7.86 9.20 0.41
C GLY A 80 6.48 9.25 -0.28
N VAL A 81 5.77 8.12 -0.36
CA VAL A 81 4.41 7.99 -0.88
C VAL A 81 3.44 8.17 0.27
N PHE A 82 2.43 9.01 0.08
CA PHE A 82 1.38 9.22 1.06
C PHE A 82 0.66 7.91 1.41
N THR A 83 0.53 7.63 2.71
CA THR A 83 -0.21 6.48 3.25
C THR A 83 -1.36 6.96 4.12
N ALA A 84 -2.57 6.49 3.82
CA ALA A 84 -3.74 6.71 4.67
C ALA A 84 -3.65 5.83 5.92
N ARG A 85 -4.01 6.39 7.08
CA ARG A 85 -3.98 5.74 8.38
C ARG A 85 -5.27 4.96 8.57
N ALA A 86 -5.15 3.64 8.65
CA ALA A 86 -6.29 2.75 8.88
C ALA A 86 -6.74 2.76 10.34
N GLY A 87 -5.89 3.21 11.27
CA GLY A 87 -6.16 3.22 12.69
C GLY A 87 -5.58 1.99 13.39
N GLY A 88 -4.83 2.26 14.45
CA GLY A 88 -4.12 1.28 15.25
C GLY A 88 -2.70 0.97 14.84
N GLU A 89 -2.13 1.81 14.01
CA GLU A 89 -0.69 1.92 13.88
C GLU A 89 -0.08 2.29 15.24
N GLU A 90 0.90 1.52 15.70
CA GLU A 90 1.56 1.72 17.02
C GLU A 90 2.39 3.01 17.04
N ASP A 91 2.95 3.40 15.90
CA ASP A 91 3.67 4.66 15.72
C ASP A 91 3.47 5.15 14.27
N PRO A 92 2.36 5.85 13.97
CA PRO A 92 2.03 6.20 12.60
C PRO A 92 3.06 7.17 12.03
N PRO A 93 3.81 6.79 10.98
CA PRO A 93 4.83 7.66 10.41
C PRO A 93 4.21 8.92 9.78
N GLY A 94 5.01 9.97 9.68
CA GLY A 94 4.67 11.20 8.97
C GLY A 94 4.15 12.34 9.85
N PRO A 95 3.88 13.50 9.24
CA PRO A 95 3.49 14.70 9.98
C PRO A 95 2.16 14.53 10.72
N VAL A 96 1.94 15.39 11.72
CA VAL A 96 0.69 15.52 12.47
C VAL A 96 0.09 16.91 12.27
N GLY A 97 -1.19 17.08 12.63
CA GLY A 97 -1.87 18.38 12.56
C GLY A 97 -1.98 18.94 11.14
N ALA A 98 -1.74 20.24 10.98
CA ALA A 98 -1.99 20.97 9.73
C ALA A 98 -1.20 20.43 8.52
N ALA A 99 0.02 19.92 8.73
CA ALA A 99 0.82 19.32 7.67
C ALA A 99 0.16 18.03 7.14
N ARG A 100 -0.33 17.16 8.05
CA ARG A 100 -1.09 15.96 7.68
C ARG A 100 -2.36 16.32 6.91
N LEU A 101 -3.11 17.32 7.36
CA LEU A 101 -4.34 17.74 6.69
C LEU A 101 -4.10 18.17 5.23
N ARG A 102 -2.96 18.82 4.95
CA ARG A 102 -2.58 19.17 3.57
C ARG A 102 -2.27 17.94 2.73
N GLU A 103 -1.53 16.99 3.27
CA GLU A 103 -1.20 15.74 2.58
C GLU A 103 -2.46 14.91 2.28
N VAL A 104 -3.34 14.76 3.27
CA VAL A 104 -4.63 14.06 3.12
C VAL A 104 -5.46 14.72 2.03
N ARG A 105 -5.55 16.06 2.02
CA ARG A 105 -6.26 16.81 0.99
C ARG A 105 -5.68 16.57 -0.40
N ALA A 106 -4.35 16.67 -0.55
CA ALA A 106 -3.69 16.42 -1.83
C ALA A 106 -3.90 14.97 -2.31
N ALA A 107 -3.84 13.99 -1.41
CA ALA A 107 -4.12 12.59 -1.72
C ALA A 107 -5.58 12.36 -2.13
N TRP A 108 -6.53 13.01 -1.46
CA TRP A 108 -7.94 12.95 -1.80
C TRP A 108 -8.24 13.59 -3.16
N GLU A 109 -7.68 14.76 -3.45
CA GLU A 109 -7.78 15.42 -4.76
C GLU A 109 -7.20 14.52 -5.87
N GLY A 110 -6.02 13.92 -5.64
CA GLY A 110 -5.43 12.96 -6.56
C GLY A 110 -6.31 11.71 -6.78
N LEU A 111 -7.00 11.24 -5.75
CA LEU A 111 -7.95 10.13 -5.86
C LEU A 111 -9.19 10.51 -6.69
N LEU A 112 -9.76 11.70 -6.47
CA LEU A 112 -10.89 12.19 -7.26
C LEU A 112 -10.53 12.36 -8.73
N GLU A 113 -9.30 12.82 -9.02
CA GLU A 113 -8.78 12.91 -10.38
C GLU A 113 -8.61 11.52 -11.01
N LEU A 114 -8.10 10.54 -10.25
CA LEU A 114 -8.03 9.16 -10.70
C LEU A 114 -9.42 8.60 -11.03
N ARG A 115 -10.44 8.88 -10.21
CA ARG A 115 -11.83 8.51 -10.49
C ARG A 115 -12.31 9.13 -11.80
N ARG A 116 -12.12 10.45 -11.97
CA ARG A 116 -12.49 11.18 -13.19
C ARG A 116 -11.85 10.60 -14.45
N MET A 117 -10.60 10.15 -14.37
CA MET A 117 -9.86 9.60 -15.52
C MET A 117 -10.18 8.14 -15.83
N THR A 118 -10.57 7.35 -14.82
CA THR A 118 -10.68 5.88 -14.97
C THR A 118 -12.12 5.36 -14.96
N ASN A 119 -13.07 6.13 -14.42
CA ASN A 119 -14.48 5.79 -14.52
C ASN A 119 -14.98 6.10 -15.95
N PRO A 120 -15.73 5.18 -16.61
CA PRO A 120 -16.13 5.35 -18.01
C PRO A 120 -16.92 6.63 -18.33
N ASP A 121 -17.69 7.15 -17.37
CA ASP A 121 -18.48 8.38 -17.47
C ASP A 121 -17.82 9.57 -16.74
N GLY A 122 -16.59 9.39 -16.25
CA GLY A 122 -15.87 10.40 -15.50
C GLY A 122 -16.46 10.73 -14.12
N ALA A 123 -17.39 9.92 -13.61
CA ALA A 123 -18.03 10.16 -12.32
C ALA A 123 -17.00 10.16 -11.18
N THR A 124 -16.99 11.19 -10.33
CA THR A 124 -16.06 11.31 -9.20
C THR A 124 -16.68 10.89 -7.87
N ASP A 125 -17.98 10.68 -7.83
CA ASP A 125 -18.75 10.27 -6.65
C ASP A 125 -18.72 8.74 -6.42
N ARG A 126 -18.09 7.97 -7.30
CA ARG A 126 -18.01 6.50 -7.22
C ARG A 126 -16.57 5.98 -7.18
N PRO A 127 -16.26 5.00 -6.31
CA PRO A 127 -14.92 4.44 -6.25
C PRO A 127 -14.50 3.74 -7.54
N CYS A 128 -13.28 4.03 -7.99
CA CYS A 128 -12.72 3.47 -9.22
C CYS A 128 -12.05 2.10 -9.01
N GLY A 129 -11.49 1.52 -10.08
CA GLY A 129 -10.83 0.20 -10.04
C GLY A 129 -9.68 0.11 -9.03
N TRP A 130 -8.89 1.18 -8.88
CA TRP A 130 -7.80 1.20 -7.90
C TRP A 130 -8.32 1.08 -6.47
N GLU A 131 -9.40 1.79 -6.12
CA GLU A 131 -9.98 1.74 -4.77
C GLU A 131 -10.53 0.35 -4.45
N ARG A 132 -11.13 -0.31 -5.44
CA ARG A 132 -11.65 -1.68 -5.31
C ARG A 132 -10.56 -2.71 -5.02
N SER A 133 -9.34 -2.47 -5.51
CA SER A 133 -8.17 -3.31 -5.19
C SER A 133 -7.46 -2.91 -3.90
N HIS A 134 -7.80 -1.78 -3.29
CA HIS A 134 -7.13 -1.23 -2.10
C HIS A 134 -8.14 -0.71 -1.07
N LEU A 135 -9.13 -1.54 -0.73
CA LEU A 135 -10.33 -1.10 0.02
C LEU A 135 -10.01 -0.42 1.34
N VAL A 136 -9.13 -1.01 2.16
CA VAL A 136 -8.76 -0.46 3.48
C VAL A 136 -8.15 0.92 3.33
N ARG A 137 -7.19 1.07 2.41
CA ARG A 137 -6.53 2.35 2.13
C ARG A 137 -7.50 3.39 1.60
N ALA A 138 -8.40 3.00 0.70
CA ALA A 138 -9.39 3.89 0.10
C ALA A 138 -10.42 4.39 1.14
N ALA A 139 -10.96 3.48 1.95
CA ALA A 139 -11.91 3.84 3.02
C ALA A 139 -11.24 4.71 4.10
N ALA A 140 -10.01 4.37 4.52
CA ALA A 140 -9.23 5.17 5.46
C ALA A 140 -8.98 6.59 4.93
N LEU A 141 -8.60 6.73 3.65
CA LEU A 141 -8.39 8.04 3.04
C LEU A 141 -9.68 8.87 3.01
N ALA A 142 -10.83 8.27 2.66
CA ALA A 142 -12.12 8.95 2.68
C ALA A 142 -12.49 9.44 4.10
N LEU A 143 -12.20 8.64 5.12
CA LEU A 143 -12.44 9.00 6.52
C LEU A 143 -11.50 10.13 6.99
N GLU A 144 -10.19 10.06 6.72
CA GLU A 144 -9.28 11.17 7.04
C GLU A 144 -9.66 12.46 6.31
N ALA A 145 -10.02 12.37 5.02
CA ALA A 145 -10.45 13.52 4.24
C ALA A 145 -11.77 14.13 4.76
N GLY A 146 -12.63 13.29 5.35
CA GLY A 146 -13.83 13.71 6.07
C GLY A 146 -13.57 14.26 7.48
N GLY A 147 -12.31 14.30 7.92
CA GLY A 147 -11.91 14.84 9.23
C GLY A 147 -12.07 13.87 10.38
N HIS A 148 -12.31 12.58 10.12
CA HIS A 148 -12.34 11.56 11.18
C HIS A 148 -10.92 11.28 11.67
N ARG A 149 -10.78 11.07 12.99
CA ARG A 149 -9.48 10.76 13.59
C ARG A 149 -9.23 9.25 13.52
N PRO A 150 -8.10 8.80 12.94
CA PRO A 150 -7.72 7.38 13.01
C PRO A 150 -7.41 6.98 14.45
N ALA A 151 -7.77 5.75 14.81
CA ALA A 151 -7.51 5.18 16.13
C ALA A 151 -6.01 5.24 16.47
N GLY A 152 -5.66 5.87 17.58
CA GLY A 152 -4.29 5.85 18.13
C GLY A 152 -4.06 4.66 19.08
N ALA A 153 -2.92 4.67 19.78
CA ALA A 153 -2.60 3.68 20.81
C ALA A 153 -3.64 3.64 21.94
N ASP A 154 -4.26 4.78 22.24
CA ASP A 154 -5.32 4.93 23.27
C ASP A 154 -6.66 4.30 22.85
N GLY A 155 -6.80 3.86 21.59
CA GLY A 155 -7.99 3.20 21.07
C GLY A 155 -9.10 4.12 20.57
N ASP A 156 -9.01 5.42 20.82
CA ASP A 156 -9.98 6.42 20.36
C ASP A 156 -9.82 6.75 18.87
N GLY A 157 -10.91 6.66 18.11
CA GLY A 157 -10.94 6.97 16.68
C GLY A 157 -11.34 5.76 15.83
N TYR A 158 -11.47 6.01 14.52
CA TYR A 158 -11.92 4.97 13.62
C TYR A 158 -10.81 3.94 13.38
N ARG A 159 -11.21 2.70 13.14
CA ARG A 159 -10.32 1.64 12.70
C ARG A 159 -10.91 0.89 11.52
N VAL A 160 -10.24 0.96 10.38
CA VAL A 160 -10.59 0.23 9.15
C VAL A 160 -9.81 -1.07 9.12
N ARG A 161 -10.51 -2.19 8.90
CA ARG A 161 -9.93 -3.53 8.79
C ARG A 161 -10.48 -4.26 7.58
N GLU A 162 -9.68 -5.21 7.12
CA GLU A 162 -10.18 -6.25 6.21
C GLU A 162 -11.26 -7.08 6.92
N THR A 163 -12.14 -7.66 6.12
CA THR A 163 -13.23 -8.53 6.58
C THR A 163 -13.27 -9.78 5.71
N PRO A 164 -13.72 -10.93 6.24
CA PRO A 164 -13.93 -12.13 5.42
C PRO A 164 -14.93 -11.95 4.27
N GLN A 165 -15.79 -10.92 4.35
CA GLN A 165 -16.71 -10.61 3.27
C GLN A 165 -15.97 -10.00 2.07
N PRO A 166 -16.09 -10.56 0.86
CA PRO A 166 -15.42 -10.02 -0.31
C PRO A 166 -15.90 -8.60 -0.63
N GLU A 167 -15.00 -7.80 -1.20
CA GLU A 167 -15.27 -6.42 -1.65
C GLU A 167 -15.78 -5.47 -0.55
N ALA A 168 -15.53 -5.79 0.72
CA ALA A 168 -15.93 -4.98 1.86
C ALA A 168 -14.77 -4.72 2.82
N VAL A 169 -14.95 -3.71 3.67
CA VAL A 169 -14.11 -3.43 4.85
C VAL A 169 -14.98 -3.26 6.07
N ALA A 170 -14.43 -3.59 7.24
CA ALA A 170 -15.04 -3.31 8.52
C ALA A 170 -14.49 -2.00 9.08
N VAL A 171 -15.36 -1.09 9.51
CA VAL A 171 -14.98 0.15 10.19
C VAL A 171 -15.53 0.12 11.61
N HIS A 172 -14.62 0.22 12.58
CA HIS A 172 -14.94 0.24 13.99
C HIS A 172 -14.72 1.63 14.56
N GLU A 173 -15.56 2.04 15.48
CA GLU A 173 -15.45 3.26 16.28
C GLU A 173 -16.26 3.03 17.55
N ALA A 174 -15.71 3.39 18.71
CA ALA A 174 -16.30 3.09 20.00
C ALA A 174 -17.52 3.98 20.28
N ASP A 175 -17.45 5.25 19.88
CA ASP A 175 -18.58 6.17 19.96
C ASP A 175 -19.56 5.95 18.80
N GLY A 176 -20.80 5.56 19.12
CA GLY A 176 -21.85 5.36 18.12
C GLY A 176 -22.20 6.62 17.31
N ALA A 177 -22.01 7.84 17.84
CA ALA A 177 -22.23 9.07 17.08
C ALA A 177 -21.10 9.31 16.06
N ALA A 178 -19.85 9.07 16.46
CA ALA A 178 -18.69 9.09 15.56
C ALA A 178 -18.79 7.98 14.50
N LEU A 179 -19.24 6.77 14.86
CA LEU A 179 -19.50 5.67 13.92
C LEU A 179 -20.54 6.07 12.86
N ARG A 180 -21.66 6.68 13.25
CA ARG A 180 -22.65 7.20 12.28
C ARG A 180 -22.07 8.29 11.39
N SER A 181 -21.20 9.14 11.91
CA SER A 181 -20.54 10.20 11.13
C SER A 181 -19.56 9.62 10.11
N CYS A 182 -18.87 8.53 10.46
CA CYS A 182 -18.05 7.74 9.53
C CYS A 182 -18.91 7.16 8.40
N ALA A 183 -20.08 6.60 8.73
CA ALA A 183 -21.02 6.06 7.73
C ALA A 183 -21.44 7.11 6.71
N ILE A 184 -21.88 8.29 7.16
CA ILE A 184 -22.28 9.41 6.30
C ILE A 184 -21.14 9.84 5.36
N THR A 185 -19.91 9.84 5.87
CA THR A 185 -18.73 10.25 5.09
C THR A 185 -18.42 9.23 4.00
N LEU A 186 -18.45 7.94 4.34
CA LEU A 186 -18.25 6.86 3.39
C LEU A 186 -19.36 6.83 2.32
N GLU A 187 -20.61 7.04 2.71
CA GLU A 187 -21.73 7.13 1.77
C GLU A 187 -21.55 8.27 0.76
N ARG A 188 -21.14 9.45 1.23
CA ARG A 188 -20.82 10.60 0.36
C ARG A 188 -19.62 10.34 -0.55
N ALA A 189 -18.69 9.50 -0.11
CA ALA A 189 -17.54 9.07 -0.91
C ALA A 189 -17.88 7.95 -1.92
N GLY A 190 -19.14 7.50 -1.99
CA GLY A 190 -19.60 6.50 -2.94
C GLY A 190 -19.58 5.07 -2.43
N TRP A 191 -19.56 4.87 -1.11
CA TRP A 191 -19.65 3.55 -0.49
C TRP A 191 -21.10 3.22 -0.12
N HIS A 192 -21.43 1.94 -0.12
CA HIS A 192 -22.61 1.40 0.53
C HIS A 192 -22.20 0.96 1.94
N VAL A 193 -22.97 1.37 2.95
CA VAL A 193 -22.61 1.17 4.36
C VAL A 193 -23.78 0.52 5.08
N GLY A 194 -23.51 -0.58 5.80
CA GLY A 194 -24.45 -1.23 6.69
C GLY A 194 -23.91 -1.29 8.11
N GLU A 195 -24.74 -1.02 9.12
CA GLU A 195 -24.37 -1.22 10.53
C GLU A 195 -24.57 -2.68 10.93
N HIS A 196 -23.56 -3.27 11.55
CA HIS A 196 -23.58 -4.63 12.05
C HIS A 196 -23.16 -4.67 13.51
N THR A 197 -23.63 -5.70 14.20
CA THR A 197 -23.26 -5.98 15.60
C THR A 197 -22.52 -7.29 15.65
N GLU A 198 -21.30 -7.28 16.19
CA GLU A 198 -20.50 -8.48 16.34
C GLU A 198 -21.18 -9.43 17.35
N PRO A 199 -21.41 -10.72 17.00
CA PRO A 199 -22.21 -11.61 17.85
C PRO A 199 -21.64 -11.86 19.24
N ARG A 200 -20.30 -11.90 19.36
CA ARG A 200 -19.60 -12.24 20.62
C ARG A 200 -19.43 -11.04 21.54
N THR A 201 -18.91 -9.93 21.01
CA THR A 201 -18.56 -8.73 21.79
C THR A 201 -19.72 -7.75 21.90
N ARG A 202 -20.75 -7.90 21.06
CA ARG A 202 -21.82 -6.91 20.84
C ARG A 202 -21.32 -5.53 20.41
N ALA A 203 -20.05 -5.43 20.00
CA ALA A 203 -19.50 -4.21 19.44
C ALA A 203 -20.19 -3.92 18.10
N ARG A 204 -20.54 -2.65 17.89
CA ARG A 204 -21.09 -2.20 16.61
C ARG A 204 -19.95 -1.83 15.68
N TYR A 205 -20.14 -2.13 14.40
CA TYR A 205 -19.19 -1.78 13.35
C TYR A 205 -19.95 -1.54 12.06
N LEU A 206 -19.34 -0.79 11.15
CA LEU A 206 -19.85 -0.63 9.80
C LEU A 206 -19.20 -1.64 8.88
N LEU A 207 -20.01 -2.24 8.02
CA LEU A 207 -19.51 -2.92 6.85
C LEU A 207 -19.69 -1.99 5.65
N ALA A 208 -18.59 -1.62 5.00
CA ALA A 208 -18.60 -0.71 3.87
C ALA A 208 -18.08 -1.40 2.61
N SER A 209 -18.82 -1.28 1.50
CA SER A 209 -18.42 -1.77 0.19
C SER A 209 -18.54 -0.68 -0.87
N PRO A 210 -17.67 -0.62 -1.89
CA PRO A 210 -17.80 0.36 -2.97
C PRO A 210 -19.13 0.17 -3.72
N ARG A 211 -19.89 1.25 -3.96
CA ARG A 211 -21.12 1.15 -4.76
C ARG A 211 -20.80 0.59 -6.15
N LYS A 212 -21.66 -0.31 -6.64
CA LYS A 212 -21.55 -0.84 -7.99
C LYS A 212 -22.06 0.21 -8.99
N VAL A 213 -21.53 0.14 -10.21
CA VAL A 213 -21.96 0.93 -11.37
C VAL A 213 -23.31 0.42 -11.85
#